data_AF-A0AAF0S6Z6-F1
#
_entry.id   AF-A0AAF0S6Z6-F1
#
_cell.length_a   1.000
_cell.length_b   1.000
_cell.length_c   1.000
_cell.angle_alpha   90.00
_cell.angle_beta   90.00
_cell.angle_gamma   90.00
#
_symmetry.space_group_name_H-M   'P 1'
#
loop_
_entity.id
_entity.type
_entity.pdbx_description
1 polymer ?
#
loop_
_entity_poly.entity_id
_entity_poly.type
_entity_poly.pdbx_seq_one_letter_code
_entity_poly.pdbx_strand_id
1 'polypeptide(L)'
;MTGMPDVSFSFYKQLSPVLLDRSGIILTEPEFEFEKEGKILKISKSKKSTDDMIELPGADSEWTKDDEICVSCKCTVSKPNVFFDKKSGIAGPGTELGVAAVISSIKTSLRRTIHFDGSISEMQERSELAFSFRIPPKTVLDSFTMRFILYLKKTREDSVLPGYADMEGTVLAHVGVPITVMLDKEPNDFPTRVIPFESSKSHLLWKLETEWTDPFKDSFNDSVCLFLNSNHQRFESLNPERKSGDRWALSEIYAEAILQIIEKVKSEMDEASWKEILNLNPDRVEPDSVSLYVGYMLKLNQNPDRVGKQQSFRMLVNAEELQNRREQCNLSFRKDT
;
A
#
# COMPACT_ATOMS: atom_id res chain seq x y z
N MET A 1 -18.37 -14.89 5.78
CA MET A 1 -19.36 -14.27 4.86
C MET A 1 -18.71 -14.16 3.50
N THR A 2 -19.11 -15.02 2.57
CA THR A 2 -18.64 -14.99 1.17
C THR A 2 -19.31 -13.82 0.45
N GLY A 3 -18.54 -12.79 0.11
CA GLY A 3 -19.04 -11.66 -0.68
C GLY A 3 -19.56 -12.15 -2.03
N MET A 4 -20.72 -11.62 -2.46
CA MET A 4 -21.24 -11.86 -3.80
C MET A 4 -20.22 -11.37 -4.84
N PRO A 5 -20.05 -12.08 -5.98
CA PRO A 5 -19.25 -11.57 -7.07
C PRO A 5 -19.89 -10.29 -7.61
N ASP A 6 -19.07 -9.27 -7.85
CA ASP A 6 -19.47 -8.00 -8.44
C ASP A 6 -19.96 -8.28 -9.88
N VAL A 7 -21.28 -8.33 -10.09
CA VAL A 7 -21.85 -8.63 -11.41
C VAL A 7 -21.81 -7.37 -12.27
N SER A 8 -20.71 -7.20 -13.01
CA SER A 8 -20.56 -6.20 -14.07
C SER A 8 -21.33 -6.65 -15.32
N PHE A 9 -22.27 -5.83 -15.79
CA PHE A 9 -22.98 -6.08 -17.05
C PHE A 9 -22.29 -5.31 -18.18
N SER A 10 -21.77 -6.03 -19.18
CA SER A 10 -21.14 -5.44 -20.37
C SER A 10 -21.94 -5.76 -21.63
N PHE A 11 -22.14 -4.77 -22.48
CA PHE A 11 -22.79 -4.92 -23.79
C PHE A 11 -21.81 -5.32 -24.91
N TYR A 12 -20.53 -5.49 -24.57
CA TYR A 12 -19.47 -5.93 -25.47
C TYR A 12 -18.68 -7.09 -24.87
N LYS A 13 -18.02 -7.85 -25.74
CA LYS A 13 -17.15 -8.98 -25.37
C LYS A 13 -16.02 -8.50 -24.45
N GLN A 14 -15.91 -9.13 -23.30
CA GLN A 14 -14.82 -8.92 -22.34
C GLN A 14 -13.87 -10.11 -22.33
N LEU A 15 -12.64 -9.87 -21.88
CA LEU A 15 -11.63 -10.92 -21.80
C LEU A 15 -12.04 -11.96 -20.76
N SER A 16 -12.17 -13.22 -21.20
CA SER A 16 -12.34 -14.34 -20.30
C SER A 16 -10.99 -14.83 -19.78
N PRO A 17 -10.93 -15.47 -18.59
CA PRO A 17 -9.70 -16.09 -18.09
C PRO A 17 -9.06 -17.06 -19.10
N VAL A 18 -9.89 -17.83 -19.81
CA VAL A 18 -9.43 -18.75 -20.87
C VAL A 18 -8.73 -18.02 -22.02
N LEU A 19 -9.24 -16.85 -22.41
CA LEU A 19 -8.62 -16.07 -23.49
C LEU A 19 -7.34 -15.38 -23.01
N LEU A 20 -7.29 -14.94 -21.75
CA LEU A 20 -6.08 -14.41 -21.11
C LEU A 20 -4.95 -15.46 -21.17
N ASP A 21 -5.20 -16.68 -20.73
CA ASP A 21 -4.22 -17.78 -20.77
C ASP A 21 -3.77 -18.10 -22.20
N ARG A 22 -4.72 -18.18 -23.16
CA ARG A 22 -4.42 -18.47 -24.57
C ARG A 22 -3.58 -17.40 -25.26
N SER A 23 -3.71 -16.14 -24.85
CA SER A 23 -2.94 -15.02 -25.41
C SER A 23 -1.47 -15.07 -25.03
N GLY A 24 -1.13 -15.80 -23.96
CA GLY A 24 0.22 -15.82 -23.40
C GLY A 24 0.69 -14.41 -23.03
N ILE A 25 -0.22 -13.59 -22.50
CA ILE A 25 0.10 -12.27 -21.96
C ILE A 25 0.80 -12.43 -20.62
N ILE A 26 1.98 -11.81 -20.50
CA ILE A 26 2.83 -11.87 -19.31
C ILE A 26 3.28 -10.46 -19.00
N LEU A 27 3.04 -10.04 -17.75
CA LEU A 27 3.60 -8.82 -17.19
C LEU A 27 4.87 -9.17 -16.43
N THR A 28 5.95 -8.43 -16.65
CA THR A 28 7.11 -8.53 -15.78
C THR A 28 6.78 -7.90 -14.44
N GLU A 29 7.42 -8.41 -13.39
CA GLU A 29 7.35 -7.75 -12.09
C GLU A 29 7.83 -6.29 -12.22
N PRO A 30 7.15 -5.31 -11.60
CA PRO A 30 7.57 -3.93 -11.64
C PRO A 30 8.99 -3.73 -11.08
N GLU A 31 9.76 -2.88 -11.76
CA GLU A 31 11.07 -2.42 -11.30
C GLU A 31 10.97 -0.98 -10.81
N PHE A 32 11.73 -0.68 -9.76
CA PHE A 32 11.74 0.60 -9.08
C PHE A 32 13.15 1.15 -9.07
N GLU A 33 13.31 2.37 -9.55
CA GLU A 33 14.60 3.06 -9.65
C GLU A 33 14.43 4.50 -9.15
N PHE A 34 15.53 5.16 -8.83
CA PHE A 34 15.57 6.57 -8.47
C PHE A 34 16.88 7.19 -8.94
N GLU A 35 16.90 8.51 -9.03
CA GLU A 35 18.09 9.25 -9.42
C GLU A 35 18.68 9.97 -8.22
N LYS A 36 19.96 9.73 -7.93
CA LYS A 36 20.71 10.40 -6.86
C LYS A 36 22.05 10.83 -7.40
N GLU A 37 22.36 12.12 -7.28
CA GLU A 37 23.62 12.71 -7.77
C GLU A 37 23.90 12.41 -9.26
N GLY A 38 22.85 12.38 -10.10
CA GLY A 38 22.95 12.10 -11.54
C GLY A 38 23.18 10.63 -11.91
N LYS A 39 23.08 9.71 -10.94
CA LYS A 39 23.14 8.26 -11.17
C LYS A 39 21.76 7.65 -10.94
N ILE A 40 21.37 6.75 -11.84
CA ILE A 40 20.17 5.92 -11.68
C ILE A 40 20.55 4.71 -10.81
N LEU A 41 19.85 4.56 -9.69
CA LEU A 41 20.03 3.50 -8.71
C LEU A 41 18.74 2.69 -8.60
N LYS A 42 18.85 1.38 -8.39
CA LYS A 42 17.69 0.49 -8.19
C LYS A 42 17.22 0.57 -6.74
N ILE A 43 15.91 0.68 -6.54
CA ILE A 43 15.29 0.53 -5.22
C ILE A 43 15.11 -0.97 -4.98
N SER A 44 15.91 -1.52 -4.06
CA SER A 44 15.81 -2.91 -3.63
C SER A 44 14.45 -3.18 -2.97
N LYS A 45 13.93 -4.40 -3.14
CA LYS A 45 12.70 -4.86 -2.49
C LYS A 45 13.02 -5.49 -1.13
N SER A 46 12.11 -5.38 -0.17
CA SER A 46 12.17 -6.13 1.09
C SER A 46 11.96 -7.63 0.85
N LYS A 47 12.59 -8.47 1.67
CA LYS A 47 12.45 -9.94 1.65
C LYS A 47 11.03 -10.43 1.92
N LYS A 48 10.16 -9.56 2.47
CA LYS A 48 8.75 -9.86 2.74
C LYS A 48 7.83 -9.62 1.53
N SER A 49 8.36 -9.11 0.42
CA SER A 49 7.57 -8.89 -0.79
C SER A 49 7.00 -10.19 -1.34
N THR A 50 5.75 -10.13 -1.82
CA THR A 50 5.01 -11.20 -2.48
C THR A 50 4.58 -10.74 -3.88
N ASP A 51 4.01 -11.65 -4.68
CA ASP A 51 3.59 -11.35 -6.06
C ASP A 51 2.55 -10.21 -6.16
N ASP A 52 1.74 -10.01 -5.12
CA ASP A 52 0.68 -9.01 -5.01
C ASP A 52 1.04 -7.83 -4.09
N MET A 53 2.18 -7.89 -3.38
CA MET A 53 2.61 -6.86 -2.44
C MET A 53 4.12 -6.64 -2.51
N ILE A 54 4.54 -5.45 -2.93
CA ILE A 54 5.95 -5.07 -3.01
C ILE A 54 6.28 -4.08 -1.91
N GLU A 55 7.25 -4.40 -1.07
CA GLU A 55 7.71 -3.54 0.02
C GLU A 55 9.02 -2.83 -0.35
N LEU A 56 9.04 -1.50 -0.26
CA LEU A 56 10.18 -0.62 -0.54
C LEU A 56 10.40 0.39 0.62
N PRO A 57 11.62 0.85 0.89
CA PRO A 57 12.88 0.30 0.37
C PRO A 57 13.26 -1.01 1.10
N GLY A 58 13.99 -1.88 0.40
CA GLY A 58 14.73 -2.97 1.03
C GLY A 58 15.96 -2.45 1.79
N ALA A 59 16.56 -3.29 2.65
CA ALA A 59 17.64 -2.89 3.56
C ALA A 59 18.86 -2.23 2.87
N ASP A 60 19.16 -2.62 1.63
CA ASP A 60 20.33 -2.15 0.88
C ASP A 60 20.03 -0.95 -0.03
N SER A 61 18.84 -0.34 0.07
CA SER A 61 18.42 0.76 -0.81
C SER A 61 18.69 2.11 -0.16
N GLU A 62 19.35 3.00 -0.91
CA GLU A 62 19.61 4.39 -0.48
C GLU A 62 18.47 5.36 -0.78
N TRP A 63 17.38 4.88 -1.38
CA TRP A 63 16.21 5.70 -1.68
C TRP A 63 15.52 6.22 -0.42
N THR A 64 15.13 7.49 -0.44
CA THR A 64 14.36 8.16 0.60
C THR A 64 13.08 8.76 0.04
N LYS A 65 12.10 9.11 0.90
CA LYS A 65 10.84 9.75 0.51
C LYS A 65 11.00 11.10 -0.23
N ASP A 66 12.17 11.73 -0.12
CA ASP A 66 12.48 12.98 -0.80
C ASP A 66 12.99 12.75 -2.24
N ASP A 67 13.29 11.50 -2.61
CA ASP A 67 13.71 11.11 -3.96
C ASP A 67 12.52 10.73 -4.84
N GLU A 68 12.63 11.00 -6.14
CA GLU A 68 11.65 10.57 -7.14
C GLU A 68 11.72 9.05 -7.33
N ILE A 69 10.57 8.39 -7.52
CA ILE A 69 10.52 6.98 -7.89
C ILE A 69 10.22 6.84 -9.38
N CYS A 70 11.09 6.20 -10.14
CA CYS A 70 10.83 5.70 -11.48
C CYS A 70 10.31 4.26 -11.39
N VAL A 71 9.09 4.03 -11.83
CA VAL A 71 8.46 2.71 -11.93
C VAL A 71 8.48 2.27 -13.39
N SER A 72 8.96 1.05 -13.66
CA SER A 72 8.91 0.48 -15.00
C SER A 72 8.37 -0.95 -15.00
N CYS A 73 7.73 -1.34 -16.10
CA CYS A 73 7.18 -2.68 -16.30
C CYS A 73 7.06 -2.98 -17.79
N LYS A 74 7.21 -4.25 -18.17
CA LYS A 74 7.06 -4.74 -19.53
C LYS A 74 5.91 -5.72 -19.62
N CYS A 75 5.22 -5.70 -20.76
CA CYS A 75 4.15 -6.62 -21.10
C CYS A 75 4.53 -7.33 -22.40
N THR A 76 4.50 -8.65 -22.40
CA THR A 76 4.69 -9.46 -23.60
C THR A 76 3.40 -10.20 -23.91
N VAL A 77 2.97 -10.18 -25.16
CA VAL A 77 1.83 -10.97 -25.67
C VAL A 77 2.37 -11.93 -26.71
N SER A 78 2.33 -13.23 -26.40
CA SER A 78 2.92 -14.26 -27.26
C SER A 78 2.05 -14.64 -28.46
N LYS A 79 0.72 -14.44 -28.37
CA LYS A 79 -0.24 -14.76 -29.42
C LYS A 79 -1.31 -13.66 -29.57
N PRO A 80 -0.95 -12.47 -30.10
CA PRO A 80 -1.86 -11.33 -30.25
C PRO A 80 -3.17 -11.64 -30.99
N ASN A 81 -3.07 -12.46 -32.04
CA ASN A 81 -4.17 -12.83 -32.92
C ASN A 81 -5.40 -13.43 -32.20
N VAL A 82 -5.23 -14.06 -31.03
CA VAL A 82 -6.36 -14.66 -30.30
C VAL A 82 -7.38 -13.62 -29.84
N PHE A 83 -6.94 -12.38 -29.57
CA PHE A 83 -7.85 -11.30 -29.18
C PHE A 83 -8.79 -10.88 -30.32
N PHE A 84 -8.43 -11.19 -31.57
CA PHE A 84 -9.14 -10.80 -32.79
C PHE A 84 -9.91 -11.97 -33.42
N ASP A 85 -9.90 -13.15 -32.79
CA ASP A 85 -10.65 -14.31 -33.28
C ASP A 85 -12.14 -13.99 -33.43
N LYS A 86 -12.71 -14.27 -34.60
CA LYS A 86 -14.10 -13.89 -34.92
C LYS A 86 -15.14 -14.45 -33.95
N LYS A 87 -14.89 -15.64 -33.40
CA LYS A 87 -15.81 -16.31 -32.48
C LYS A 87 -15.54 -15.93 -31.03
N SER A 88 -14.30 -16.07 -30.60
CA SER A 88 -13.89 -16.03 -29.19
C SER A 88 -13.07 -14.79 -28.80
N GLY A 89 -12.65 -13.97 -29.76
CA GLY A 89 -11.91 -12.74 -29.55
C GLY A 89 -12.76 -11.59 -29.01
N ILE A 90 -12.09 -10.62 -28.39
CA ILE A 90 -12.66 -9.43 -27.73
C ILE A 90 -12.54 -8.16 -28.58
N ALA A 91 -11.78 -8.21 -29.67
CA ALA A 91 -11.49 -7.10 -30.54
C ALA A 91 -11.87 -7.44 -31.99
N GLY A 92 -12.32 -6.44 -32.73
CA GLY A 92 -12.66 -6.59 -34.14
C GLY A 92 -11.43 -6.48 -35.04
N PRO A 93 -11.44 -7.07 -36.25
CA PRO A 93 -10.39 -6.86 -37.23
C PRO A 93 -10.14 -5.36 -37.50
N GLY A 94 -8.87 -4.98 -37.63
CA GLY A 94 -8.46 -3.59 -37.86
C GLY A 94 -8.52 -2.67 -36.65
N THR A 95 -8.79 -3.19 -35.45
CA THR A 95 -8.66 -2.44 -34.19
C THR A 95 -7.28 -2.66 -33.55
N GLU A 96 -6.88 -1.76 -32.66
CA GLU A 96 -5.66 -1.92 -31.85
C GLU A 96 -6.00 -1.95 -30.37
N LEU A 97 -5.37 -2.87 -29.64
CA LEU A 97 -5.46 -2.93 -28.18
C LEU A 97 -4.22 -2.31 -27.55
N GLY A 98 -4.40 -1.70 -26.39
CA GLY A 98 -3.34 -1.15 -25.57
C GLY A 98 -3.33 -1.77 -24.18
N VAL A 99 -2.18 -1.68 -23.52
CA VAL A 99 -2.02 -2.03 -22.11
C VAL A 99 -1.73 -0.76 -21.34
N ALA A 100 -2.32 -0.59 -20.16
CA ALA A 100 -2.05 0.54 -19.29
C ALA A 100 -1.94 0.10 -17.82
N ALA A 101 -1.13 0.82 -17.05
CA ALA A 101 -1.08 0.72 -15.61
C ALA A 101 -1.91 1.86 -14.99
N VAL A 102 -2.90 1.52 -14.18
CA VAL A 102 -3.64 2.46 -13.34
C VAL A 102 -2.97 2.49 -11.98
N ILE A 103 -2.29 3.59 -11.69
CA ILE A 103 -1.65 3.86 -10.40
C ILE A 103 -2.64 4.65 -9.55
N SER A 104 -2.96 4.16 -8.36
CA SER A 104 -3.85 4.84 -7.42
C SER A 104 -3.34 4.82 -5.99
N SER A 105 -3.38 5.96 -5.31
CA SER A 105 -3.14 6.10 -3.88
C SER A 105 -4.36 6.73 -3.22
N ILE A 106 -4.93 6.05 -2.24
CA ILE A 106 -6.08 6.55 -1.48
C ILE A 106 -5.65 7.76 -0.65
N LYS A 107 -4.47 7.67 -0.01
CA LYS A 107 -3.98 8.68 0.93
C LYS A 107 -3.73 10.03 0.28
N THR A 108 -3.20 10.03 -0.94
CA THR A 108 -2.95 11.27 -1.71
C THR A 108 -4.05 11.58 -2.73
N SER A 109 -5.11 10.77 -2.80
CA SER A 109 -6.12 10.83 -3.87
C SER A 109 -5.54 10.81 -5.29
N LEU A 110 -4.32 10.30 -5.44
CA LEU A 110 -3.68 10.17 -6.74
C LEU A 110 -4.39 9.07 -7.53
N ARG A 111 -4.76 9.37 -8.77
CA ARG A 111 -5.15 8.37 -9.76
C ARG A 111 -4.58 8.77 -11.11
N ARG A 112 -3.74 7.93 -11.69
CA ARG A 112 -3.12 8.13 -12.99
C ARG A 112 -3.21 6.85 -13.81
N THR A 113 -3.50 7.01 -15.10
CA THR A 113 -3.43 5.93 -16.08
C THR A 113 -2.20 6.17 -16.92
N ILE A 114 -1.28 5.22 -16.90
CA ILE A 114 -0.03 5.27 -17.66
C ILE A 114 -0.14 4.24 -18.77
N HIS A 115 -0.12 4.70 -20.01
CA HIS A 115 -0.18 3.83 -21.18
C HIS A 115 1.19 3.21 -21.43
N PHE A 116 1.21 1.92 -21.75
CA PHE A 116 2.42 1.29 -22.25
C PHE A 116 2.66 1.75 -23.69
N ASP A 117 3.91 1.98 -24.03
CA ASP A 117 4.37 2.23 -25.39
C ASP A 117 4.18 0.97 -26.24
N GLY A 118 3.61 1.15 -27.43
CA GLY A 118 3.25 0.05 -28.33
C GLY A 118 1.75 -0.23 -28.42
N SER A 119 1.38 -1.22 -29.23
CA SER A 119 0.01 -1.71 -29.38
C SER A 119 0.00 -3.18 -29.79
N ILE A 120 -1.14 -3.81 -29.55
CA ILE A 120 -1.43 -5.20 -29.90
C ILE A 120 -2.39 -5.16 -31.09
N SER A 121 -2.01 -5.80 -32.21
CA SER A 121 -2.82 -5.88 -33.42
C SER A 121 -2.88 -7.32 -33.96
N GLU A 122 -3.89 -7.58 -34.81
CA GLU A 122 -4.20 -8.93 -35.32
C GLU A 122 -3.03 -9.60 -36.07
N MET A 123 -2.25 -8.79 -36.80
CA MET A 123 -1.18 -9.28 -37.68
C MET A 123 0.15 -9.51 -36.97
N GLN A 124 0.25 -9.17 -35.68
CA GLN A 124 1.47 -9.36 -34.92
C GLN A 124 1.62 -10.82 -34.46
N GLU A 125 2.80 -11.39 -34.67
CA GLU A 125 3.14 -12.71 -34.11
C GLU A 125 3.41 -12.62 -32.60
N ARG A 126 3.99 -11.49 -32.15
CA ARG A 126 4.29 -11.19 -30.75
C ARG A 126 4.23 -9.67 -30.56
N SER A 127 3.73 -9.23 -29.41
CA SER A 127 3.75 -7.81 -29.03
C SER A 127 4.57 -7.64 -27.77
N GLU A 128 5.41 -6.62 -27.75
CA GLU A 128 6.15 -6.17 -26.56
C GLU A 128 5.78 -4.72 -26.30
N LEU A 129 5.33 -4.44 -25.09
CA LEU A 129 4.93 -3.12 -24.64
C LEU A 129 5.66 -2.82 -23.34
N ALA A 130 5.95 -1.55 -23.07
CA ALA A 130 6.57 -1.16 -21.81
C ALA A 130 6.08 0.21 -21.35
N PHE A 131 6.14 0.50 -20.06
CA PHE A 131 6.06 1.87 -19.59
C PHE A 131 7.19 2.18 -18.62
N SER A 132 7.49 3.46 -18.52
CA SER A 132 8.27 4.06 -17.44
C SER A 132 7.52 5.29 -16.95
N PHE A 133 7.31 5.38 -15.63
CA PHE A 133 6.61 6.49 -15.02
C PHE A 133 7.34 6.99 -13.80
N ARG A 134 7.55 8.31 -13.77
CA ARG A 134 8.17 9.01 -12.66
C ARG A 134 7.10 9.52 -11.70
N ILE A 135 7.23 9.13 -10.43
CA ILE A 135 6.39 9.57 -9.32
C ILE A 135 7.21 10.59 -8.54
N PRO A 136 6.88 11.89 -8.63
CA PRO A 136 7.62 12.92 -7.92
C PRO A 136 7.55 12.69 -6.41
N PRO A 137 8.56 13.19 -5.66
CA PRO A 137 8.57 13.12 -4.20
C PRO A 137 7.25 13.60 -3.61
N LYS A 138 6.80 12.95 -2.52
CA LYS A 138 5.59 13.33 -1.76
C LYS A 138 4.26 13.26 -2.55
N THR A 139 4.24 12.74 -3.78
CA THR A 139 3.01 12.54 -4.60
C THR A 139 2.22 11.30 -4.17
N VAL A 140 2.92 10.33 -3.59
CA VAL A 140 2.36 9.12 -2.96
C VAL A 140 2.85 9.07 -1.52
N LEU A 141 1.98 8.64 -0.61
CA LEU A 141 2.28 8.51 0.81
C LEU A 141 1.90 7.10 1.27
N ASP A 142 2.83 6.42 1.94
CA ASP A 142 2.75 5.07 2.53
C ASP A 142 2.56 3.93 1.53
N SER A 143 1.65 4.05 0.57
CA SER A 143 1.42 3.01 -0.42
C SER A 143 0.69 3.53 -1.66
N PHE A 144 0.80 2.77 -2.74
CA PHE A 144 -0.05 2.91 -3.91
C PHE A 144 -0.36 1.53 -4.51
N THR A 145 -1.45 1.44 -5.25
CA THR A 145 -1.84 0.23 -5.98
C THR A 145 -1.63 0.42 -7.47
N MET A 146 -1.06 -0.58 -8.12
CA MET A 146 -0.94 -0.68 -9.57
C MET A 146 -1.95 -1.73 -10.06
N ARG A 147 -2.86 -1.33 -10.96
CA ARG A 147 -3.74 -2.26 -11.68
C ARG A 147 -3.44 -2.19 -13.16
N PHE A 148 -3.21 -3.33 -13.79
CA PHE A 148 -3.00 -3.37 -15.23
C PHE A 148 -4.32 -3.62 -15.95
N ILE A 149 -4.54 -2.91 -17.05
CA ILE A 149 -5.74 -3.00 -17.86
C ILE A 149 -5.38 -3.21 -19.31
N LEU A 150 -6.21 -4.01 -19.99
CA LEU A 150 -6.26 -4.10 -21.44
C LEU A 150 -7.41 -3.21 -21.91
N TYR A 151 -7.15 -2.33 -22.87
CA TYR A 151 -8.15 -1.38 -23.36
C TYR A 151 -8.13 -1.27 -24.88
N LEU A 152 -9.25 -0.81 -25.45
CA LEU A 152 -9.34 -0.50 -26.88
C LEU A 152 -8.56 0.78 -27.16
N LYS A 153 -7.41 0.67 -27.81
CA LYS A 153 -6.53 1.82 -28.09
C LYS A 153 -6.99 2.59 -29.32
N LYS A 154 -7.34 1.87 -30.38
CA LYS A 154 -7.80 2.46 -31.64
C LYS A 154 -8.98 1.66 -32.19
N THR A 155 -10.02 2.36 -32.59
CA THR A 155 -11.18 1.76 -33.27
C THR A 155 -10.92 1.69 -34.78
N ARG A 156 -11.75 0.93 -35.49
CA ARG A 156 -11.77 0.98 -36.95
C ARG A 156 -12.64 2.15 -37.40
N GLU A 157 -12.24 2.83 -38.47
CA GLU A 157 -12.94 4.03 -38.96
C GLU A 157 -14.32 3.71 -39.55
N ASP A 158 -14.51 2.52 -40.14
CA ASP A 158 -15.59 2.33 -41.12
C ASP A 158 -16.78 1.47 -40.67
N SER A 159 -16.90 1.04 -39.40
CA SER A 159 -18.15 0.41 -38.91
C SER A 159 -18.13 0.03 -37.43
N VAL A 160 -19.32 -0.04 -36.81
CA VAL A 160 -19.52 -0.65 -35.49
C VAL A 160 -19.80 -2.15 -35.65
N LEU A 161 -19.09 -3.02 -34.91
CA LEU A 161 -19.42 -4.45 -34.86
C LEU A 161 -20.31 -4.71 -33.64
N PRO A 162 -21.52 -5.29 -33.82
CA PRO A 162 -22.35 -5.68 -32.68
C PRO A 162 -21.58 -6.61 -31.73
N GLY A 163 -21.63 -6.29 -30.43
CA GLY A 163 -20.97 -7.06 -29.37
C GLY A 163 -19.47 -6.79 -29.20
N TYR A 164 -18.88 -5.82 -29.91
CA TYR A 164 -17.52 -5.36 -29.66
C TYR A 164 -17.53 -3.93 -29.12
N ALA A 165 -16.49 -3.57 -28.37
CA ALA A 165 -16.31 -2.18 -27.95
C ALA A 165 -15.98 -1.31 -29.17
N ASP A 166 -16.54 -0.11 -29.22
CA ASP A 166 -16.44 0.84 -30.33
C ASP A 166 -15.98 2.23 -29.90
N MET A 167 -15.66 2.40 -28.62
CA MET A 167 -15.14 3.65 -28.05
C MET A 167 -13.68 3.47 -27.61
N GLU A 168 -12.79 4.28 -28.15
CA GLU A 168 -11.39 4.33 -27.72
C GLU A 168 -11.28 4.64 -26.22
N GLY A 169 -10.34 3.98 -25.54
CA GLY A 169 -10.19 4.04 -24.09
C GLY A 169 -11.07 3.05 -23.32
N THR A 170 -11.98 2.31 -23.97
CA THR A 170 -12.82 1.31 -23.30
C THR A 170 -11.97 0.20 -22.68
N VAL A 171 -12.14 -0.02 -21.38
CA VAL A 171 -11.47 -1.11 -20.66
C VAL A 171 -12.13 -2.44 -21.00
N LEU A 172 -11.34 -3.36 -21.54
CA LEU A 172 -11.80 -4.70 -21.95
C LEU A 172 -11.53 -5.74 -20.88
N ALA A 173 -10.51 -5.52 -20.04
CA ALA A 173 -10.10 -6.44 -18.99
C ALA A 173 -9.13 -5.83 -17.97
N HIS A 174 -9.03 -6.49 -16.83
CA HIS A 174 -7.86 -6.42 -15.95
C HIS A 174 -6.85 -7.51 -16.34
N VAL A 175 -5.56 -7.18 -16.31
CA VAL A 175 -4.47 -8.11 -16.60
C VAL A 175 -3.72 -8.41 -15.31
N GLY A 176 -3.72 -9.68 -14.90
CA GLY A 176 -3.09 -10.11 -13.65
C GLY A 176 -3.80 -9.60 -12.39
N VAL A 177 -3.14 -9.79 -11.25
CA VAL A 177 -3.61 -9.29 -9.96
C VAL A 177 -3.13 -7.86 -9.73
N PRO A 178 -3.91 -7.00 -9.04
CA PRO A 178 -3.43 -5.73 -8.54
C PRO A 178 -2.19 -5.92 -7.66
N ILE A 179 -1.21 -5.03 -7.81
CA ILE A 179 0.00 -5.01 -6.98
C ILE A 179 -0.08 -3.83 -6.03
N THR A 180 0.06 -4.07 -4.73
CA THR A 180 0.18 -3.02 -3.72
C THR A 180 1.66 -2.76 -3.45
N VAL A 181 2.12 -1.55 -3.74
CA VAL A 181 3.47 -1.09 -3.41
C VAL A 181 3.41 -0.33 -2.09
N MET A 182 4.07 -0.85 -1.08
CA MET A 182 4.25 -0.20 0.22
C MET A 182 5.55 0.59 0.20
N LEU A 183 5.44 1.89 0.42
CA LEU A 183 6.54 2.84 0.48
C LEU A 183 6.82 3.22 1.92
N ASP A 184 8.05 2.99 2.34
CA ASP A 184 8.57 3.46 3.60
C ASP A 184 7.66 3.08 4.77
N LYS A 185 7.72 1.79 5.10
CA LYS A 185 7.52 1.43 6.48
C LYS A 185 8.62 2.15 7.27
N GLU A 186 8.28 3.33 7.79
CA GLU A 186 8.78 3.66 9.12
C GLU A 186 8.47 2.43 9.98
N PRO A 187 9.46 1.93 10.74
CA PRO A 187 9.25 0.78 11.60
C PRO A 187 8.15 1.19 12.57
N ASN A 188 6.95 0.68 12.37
CA ASN A 188 5.93 0.61 13.40
C ASN A 188 5.17 -0.72 13.20
N ASP A 189 5.92 -1.76 12.80
CA ASP A 189 5.61 -3.07 13.35
C ASP A 189 5.84 -2.90 14.86
N PHE A 190 4.80 -3.12 15.66
CA PHE A 190 4.93 -3.15 17.12
C PHE A 190 6.20 -3.94 17.45
N PRO A 191 7.22 -3.34 18.10
CA PRO A 191 8.55 -3.94 18.15
C PRO A 191 8.46 -5.32 18.80
N THR A 192 8.63 -6.37 18.00
CA THR A 192 8.40 -7.74 18.45
C THR A 192 9.61 -8.60 18.14
N ARG A 193 10.13 -9.30 19.14
CA ARG A 193 11.28 -10.20 19.01
C ARG A 193 10.89 -11.60 19.47
N VAL A 194 11.34 -12.61 18.72
CA VAL A 194 11.18 -14.01 19.09
C VAL A 194 12.51 -14.49 19.66
N ILE A 195 12.53 -14.86 20.94
CA ILE A 195 13.74 -15.36 21.61
C ILE A 195 13.40 -16.56 22.50
N PRO A 196 14.34 -17.50 22.70
CA PRO A 196 14.18 -18.53 23.72
C PRO A 196 14.36 -17.90 25.11
N PHE A 197 13.41 -18.11 26.03
CA PHE A 197 13.59 -17.64 27.42
C PHE A 197 14.47 -18.65 28.16
N GLU A 198 15.53 -18.17 28.83
CA GLU A 198 16.62 -19.00 29.39
C GLU A 198 16.22 -19.90 30.57
N SER A 199 15.07 -19.68 31.18
CA SER A 199 14.59 -20.49 32.29
C SER A 199 13.80 -21.70 31.77
N SER A 200 14.30 -22.90 32.08
CA SER A 200 13.58 -24.18 31.92
C SER A 200 12.26 -24.27 32.71
N LYS A 201 11.89 -23.21 33.45
CA LYS A 201 10.62 -23.01 34.16
C LYS A 201 9.85 -21.76 33.70
N SER A 202 10.29 -21.08 32.64
CA SER A 202 9.56 -19.93 32.09
C SER A 202 8.32 -20.44 31.35
N HIS A 203 7.20 -20.53 32.08
CA HIS A 203 5.87 -20.75 31.52
C HIS A 203 5.32 -19.51 30.80
N LEU A 204 6.09 -18.41 30.74
CA LEU A 204 5.66 -17.19 30.09
C LEU A 204 5.77 -17.35 28.58
N LEU A 205 4.63 -17.21 27.92
CA LEU A 205 4.52 -17.22 26.46
C LEU A 205 5.09 -15.94 25.84
N TRP A 206 4.97 -14.82 26.54
CA TRP A 206 5.44 -13.53 26.08
C TRP A 206 5.79 -12.63 27.28
N LYS A 207 6.53 -11.56 27.04
CA LYS A 207 6.77 -10.47 27.99
C LYS A 207 6.88 -9.15 27.22
N LEU A 208 6.49 -8.06 27.85
CA LEU A 208 6.71 -6.71 27.34
C LEU A 208 7.82 -6.05 28.14
N GLU A 209 8.84 -5.53 27.46
CA GLU A 209 9.84 -4.66 28.06
C GLU A 209 9.58 -3.23 27.63
N THR A 210 9.66 -2.32 28.60
CA THR A 210 9.45 -0.90 28.39
C THR A 210 10.50 -0.11 29.17
N GLU A 211 11.27 0.72 28.47
CA GLU A 211 12.32 1.54 29.06
C GLU A 211 12.35 2.90 28.36
N TRP A 212 11.98 3.96 29.08
CA TRP A 212 12.05 5.34 28.64
C TRP A 212 12.33 6.24 29.85
N THR A 213 12.92 7.40 29.61
CA THR A 213 13.15 8.46 30.60
C THR A 213 12.10 9.56 30.47
N ASP A 214 11.76 9.95 29.25
CA ASP A 214 10.73 10.93 28.91
C ASP A 214 9.91 10.43 27.71
N PRO A 215 8.70 9.90 27.91
CA PRO A 215 7.91 9.32 26.83
C PRO A 215 7.41 10.35 25.82
N PHE A 216 7.52 11.66 26.09
CA PHE A 216 7.24 12.70 25.08
C PHE A 216 8.30 12.78 23.98
N LYS A 217 9.49 12.25 24.23
CA LYS A 217 10.66 12.37 23.35
C LYS A 217 11.23 11.03 22.95
N ASP A 218 11.27 10.09 23.89
CA ASP A 218 11.90 8.80 23.66
C ASP A 218 11.14 7.99 22.60
N SER A 219 11.91 7.51 21.63
CA SER A 219 11.45 6.73 20.48
C SER A 219 10.71 5.47 20.93
N PHE A 220 9.51 5.27 20.40
CA PHE A 220 8.68 4.09 20.69
C PHE A 220 9.40 2.78 20.36
N ASN A 221 10.10 2.73 19.22
CA ASN A 221 10.78 1.51 18.77
C ASN A 221 11.99 1.13 19.61
N ASP A 222 12.63 2.11 20.22
CA ASP A 222 13.78 1.91 21.09
C ASP A 222 13.35 1.64 22.54
N SER A 223 12.19 2.18 22.92
CA SER A 223 11.69 2.16 24.31
C SER A 223 10.76 0.99 24.61
N VAL A 224 10.25 0.29 23.59
CA VAL A 224 9.25 -0.76 23.75
C VAL A 224 9.68 -1.99 22.98
N CYS A 225 9.59 -3.18 23.60
CA CYS A 225 9.74 -4.43 22.88
C CYS A 225 8.90 -5.57 23.48
N LEU A 226 8.04 -6.17 22.64
CA LEU A 226 7.34 -7.41 22.95
C LEU A 226 8.24 -8.59 22.61
N PHE A 227 8.50 -9.45 23.59
CA PHE A 227 9.21 -10.70 23.38
C PHE A 227 8.24 -11.87 23.37
N LEU A 228 8.30 -12.69 22.33
CA LEU A 228 7.60 -13.98 22.26
C LEU A 228 8.59 -15.10 22.56
N ASN A 229 8.21 -16.00 23.47
CA ASN A 229 9.06 -17.09 23.93
C ASN A 229 9.02 -18.26 22.94
N SER A 230 10.10 -18.47 22.18
CA SER A 230 10.16 -19.60 21.23
C SER A 230 10.22 -20.97 21.91
N ASN A 231 10.59 -21.05 23.19
CA ASN A 231 10.60 -22.30 23.96
C ASN A 231 9.22 -22.69 24.51
N HIS A 232 8.20 -21.82 24.40
CA HIS A 232 6.88 -22.09 24.96
C HIS A 232 6.09 -23.05 24.06
N GLN A 233 5.37 -24.03 24.64
CA GLN A 233 4.63 -25.05 23.89
C GLN A 233 3.58 -24.45 22.91
N ARG A 234 3.01 -23.30 23.25
CA ARG A 234 2.03 -22.58 22.40
C ARG A 234 2.66 -21.62 21.38
N PHE A 235 4.00 -21.52 21.33
CA PHE A 235 4.66 -20.62 20.40
C PHE A 235 4.41 -21.01 18.94
N GLU A 236 4.43 -22.31 18.60
CA GLU A 236 4.22 -22.74 17.21
C GLU A 236 2.87 -22.28 16.63
N SER A 237 1.82 -22.24 17.46
CA SER A 237 0.51 -21.70 17.07
C SER A 237 0.50 -20.17 16.96
N LEU A 238 1.45 -19.46 17.56
CA LEU A 238 1.51 -18.00 17.63
C LEU A 238 2.62 -17.38 16.79
N ASN A 239 3.40 -18.21 16.10
CA ASN A 239 4.51 -17.74 15.28
C ASN A 239 3.99 -16.74 14.22
N PRO A 240 4.40 -15.45 14.29
CA PRO A 240 3.92 -14.42 13.37
C PRO A 240 4.25 -14.70 11.90
N GLU A 241 5.26 -15.53 11.65
CA GLU A 241 5.75 -15.91 10.32
C GLU A 241 4.94 -17.06 9.68
N ARG A 242 4.09 -17.76 10.44
CA ARG A 242 3.24 -18.84 9.91
C ARG A 242 1.90 -18.31 9.40
N LYS A 243 1.56 -18.66 8.15
CA LYS A 243 0.26 -18.32 7.52
C LYS A 243 -0.96 -18.95 8.22
N SER A 244 -0.79 -20.05 8.94
CA SER A 244 -1.86 -20.79 9.63
C SER A 244 -1.84 -20.66 11.16
N GLY A 245 -1.16 -19.65 11.70
CA GLY A 245 -1.13 -19.38 13.14
C GLY A 245 -2.48 -18.86 13.68
N ASP A 246 -2.67 -18.99 14.98
CA ASP A 246 -3.79 -18.44 15.74
C ASP A 246 -3.63 -16.90 15.87
N ARG A 247 -4.17 -16.20 14.86
CA ARG A 247 -4.13 -14.75 14.78
C ARG A 247 -4.96 -14.07 15.87
N TRP A 248 -5.95 -14.75 16.44
CA TRP A 248 -6.78 -14.17 17.51
C TRP A 248 -6.00 -14.09 18.81
N ALA A 249 -5.39 -15.20 19.23
CA ALA A 249 -4.56 -15.21 20.43
C ALA A 249 -3.37 -14.24 20.31
N LEU A 250 -2.76 -14.13 19.12
CA LEU A 250 -1.72 -13.13 18.88
C LEU A 250 -2.26 -11.70 18.97
N SER A 251 -3.47 -11.44 18.46
CA SER A 251 -4.12 -10.12 18.59
C SER A 251 -4.42 -9.76 20.05
N GLU A 252 -4.80 -10.72 20.88
CA GLU A 252 -5.02 -10.51 22.32
C GLU A 252 -3.73 -10.10 23.02
N ILE A 253 -2.61 -10.78 22.71
CA ILE A 253 -1.29 -10.44 23.26
C ILE A 253 -0.90 -9.00 22.91
N TYR A 254 -1.09 -8.60 21.64
CA TYR A 254 -0.80 -7.22 21.24
C TYR A 254 -1.72 -6.22 21.94
N ALA A 255 -3.02 -6.49 22.04
CA ALA A 255 -3.96 -5.62 22.73
C ALA A 255 -3.59 -5.43 24.20
N GLU A 256 -3.19 -6.51 24.88
CA GLU A 256 -2.73 -6.47 26.27
C GLU A 256 -1.42 -5.69 26.43
N ALA A 257 -0.46 -5.87 25.51
CA ALA A 257 0.78 -5.11 25.50
C ALA A 257 0.53 -3.60 25.29
N ILE A 258 -0.35 -3.23 24.35
CA ILE A 258 -0.77 -1.85 24.12
C ILE A 258 -1.39 -1.25 25.40
N LEU A 259 -2.28 -2.00 26.06
CA LEU A 259 -2.92 -1.56 27.29
C LEU A 259 -1.89 -1.27 28.38
N GLN A 260 -0.91 -2.18 28.58
CA GLN A 260 0.16 -1.98 29.56
C GLN A 260 1.00 -0.72 29.28
N ILE A 261 1.29 -0.40 28.01
CA ILE A 261 2.01 0.81 27.63
C ILE A 261 1.18 2.06 28.00
N ILE A 262 -0.11 2.06 27.65
CA ILE A 262 -1.03 3.15 27.95
C ILE A 262 -1.13 3.37 29.47
N GLU A 263 -1.27 2.28 30.24
CA GLU A 263 -1.36 2.34 31.70
C GLU A 263 -0.08 2.87 32.33
N LYS A 264 1.09 2.40 31.87
CA LYS A 264 2.39 2.86 32.36
C LYS A 264 2.57 4.37 32.10
N VAL A 265 2.36 4.83 30.87
CA VAL A 265 2.46 6.26 30.52
C VAL A 265 1.46 7.08 31.34
N LYS A 266 0.21 6.61 31.50
CA LYS A 266 -0.79 7.31 32.31
C LYS A 266 -0.39 7.40 33.79
N SER A 267 0.26 6.37 34.32
CA SER A 267 0.69 6.32 35.72
C SER A 267 1.89 7.23 36.04
N GLU A 268 2.73 7.49 35.04
CA GLU A 268 3.95 8.31 35.17
C GLU A 268 3.69 9.80 34.89
N MET A 269 2.49 10.16 34.44
CA MET A 269 2.13 11.52 34.02
C MET A 269 1.17 12.21 34.97
N ASP A 270 1.29 13.53 35.06
CA ASP A 270 0.26 14.36 35.68
C ASP A 270 -0.93 14.60 34.73
N GLU A 271 -2.01 15.19 35.25
CA GLU A 271 -3.23 15.42 34.47
C GLU A 271 -3.03 16.41 33.31
N ALA A 272 -2.09 17.35 33.44
CA ALA A 272 -1.81 18.33 32.40
C ALA A 272 -1.07 17.68 31.22
N SER A 273 0.01 16.94 31.50
CA SER A 273 0.75 16.15 30.52
C SER A 273 -0.12 15.09 29.86
N TRP A 274 -1.00 14.43 30.62
CA TRP A 274 -1.95 13.48 30.03
C TRP A 274 -2.89 14.14 29.02
N LYS A 275 -3.39 15.36 29.30
CA LYS A 275 -4.21 16.13 28.35
C LYS A 275 -3.43 16.52 27.10
N GLU A 276 -2.15 16.85 27.22
CA GLU A 276 -1.28 17.13 26.07
C GLU A 276 -1.14 15.91 25.15
N ILE A 277 -1.01 14.70 25.71
CA ILE A 277 -1.00 13.43 24.96
C ILE A 277 -2.36 13.19 24.29
N LEU A 278 -3.48 13.36 25.01
CA LEU A 278 -4.82 13.17 24.43
C LEU A 278 -5.10 14.14 23.28
N ASN A 279 -4.59 15.36 23.35
CA ASN A 279 -4.74 16.34 22.29
C ASN A 279 -3.76 16.12 21.14
N LEU A 280 -2.67 15.38 21.36
CA LEU A 280 -1.51 15.26 20.46
C LEU A 280 -0.86 16.62 20.19
N ASN A 281 -0.54 17.35 21.26
CA ASN A 281 0.07 18.68 21.14
C ASN A 281 1.45 18.59 20.42
N PRO A 282 1.61 19.20 19.23
CA PRO A 282 2.82 19.09 18.42
C PRO A 282 4.05 19.75 19.06
N ASP A 283 3.86 20.69 19.99
CA ASP A 283 4.97 21.38 20.67
C ASP A 283 5.59 20.55 21.81
N ARG A 284 4.89 19.50 22.24
CA ARG A 284 5.27 18.65 23.38
C ARG A 284 5.52 17.21 22.98
N VAL A 285 4.72 16.67 22.07
CA VAL A 285 4.77 15.27 21.64
C VAL A 285 5.65 15.15 20.40
N GLU A 286 6.86 14.64 20.58
CA GLU A 286 7.79 14.49 19.46
C GLU A 286 7.33 13.39 18.48
N PRO A 287 7.68 13.52 17.19
CA PRO A 287 7.54 12.43 16.22
C PRO A 287 8.18 11.14 16.74
N ASP A 288 7.56 10.00 16.45
CA ASP A 288 8.00 8.66 16.85
C ASP A 288 8.08 8.38 18.36
N SER A 289 7.65 9.33 19.21
CA SER A 289 7.68 9.16 20.67
C SER A 289 6.64 8.16 21.20
N VAL A 290 6.90 7.62 22.40
CA VAL A 290 5.94 6.76 23.13
C VAL A 290 4.61 7.48 23.36
N SER A 291 4.63 8.77 23.69
CA SER A 291 3.44 9.60 23.91
C SER A 291 2.60 9.76 22.64
N LEU A 292 3.24 9.92 21.47
CA LEU A 292 2.54 9.96 20.19
C LEU A 292 1.80 8.63 19.96
N TYR A 293 2.46 7.50 20.30
CA TYR A 293 1.89 6.16 20.16
C TYR A 293 0.63 6.01 20.99
N VAL A 294 0.74 6.32 22.29
CA VAL A 294 -0.38 6.25 23.23
C VAL A 294 -1.56 7.12 22.82
N GLY A 295 -1.31 8.40 22.51
CA GLY A 295 -2.39 9.34 22.16
C GLY A 295 -3.16 8.92 20.90
N TYR A 296 -2.45 8.34 19.92
CA TYR A 296 -3.08 7.80 18.72
C TYR A 296 -3.94 6.55 19.01
N MET A 297 -3.43 5.59 19.80
CA MET A 297 -4.18 4.37 20.14
C MET A 297 -5.47 4.70 20.90
N LEU A 298 -5.45 5.73 21.75
CA LEU A 298 -6.64 6.21 22.46
C LEU A 298 -7.66 6.89 21.52
N LYS A 299 -7.20 7.67 20.53
CA LYS A 299 -8.10 8.31 19.55
C LYS A 299 -8.76 7.30 18.61
N LEU A 300 -8.07 6.20 18.25
CA LEU A 300 -8.66 5.13 17.45
C LEU A 300 -9.85 4.46 18.17
N ASN A 301 -9.75 4.25 19.48
CA ASN A 301 -10.80 3.60 20.28
C ASN A 301 -12.05 4.45 20.51
N GLN A 302 -11.98 5.78 20.34
CA GLN A 302 -13.12 6.68 20.51
C GLN A 302 -14.00 6.79 19.25
N ASN A 303 -13.62 6.15 18.14
CA ASN A 303 -14.37 6.20 16.88
C ASN A 303 -14.36 4.84 16.16
N PRO A 304 -15.09 3.83 16.67
CA PRO A 304 -15.04 2.45 16.18
C PRO A 304 -15.47 2.28 14.71
N ASP A 305 -16.27 3.20 14.16
CA ASP A 305 -16.66 3.21 12.74
C ASP A 305 -15.48 3.51 11.78
N ARG A 306 -14.32 3.92 12.31
CA ARG A 306 -13.07 4.08 11.54
C ARG A 306 -12.16 2.85 11.58
N VAL A 307 -12.47 1.84 12.39
CA VAL A 307 -11.65 0.61 12.56
C VAL A 307 -11.60 -0.24 11.28
N GLY A 308 -12.57 -0.05 10.37
CA GLY A 308 -12.55 -0.67 9.03
C GLY A 308 -11.58 -0.05 8.02
N LYS A 309 -10.83 1.00 8.38
CA LYS A 309 -9.84 1.64 7.51
C LYS A 309 -8.59 1.96 8.32
N GLN A 310 -7.55 1.12 8.17
CA GLN A 310 -6.20 1.42 8.63
C GLN A 310 -5.82 2.85 8.22
N GLN A 311 -5.67 3.74 9.19
CA GLN A 311 -5.27 5.13 9.00
C GLN A 311 -3.98 5.37 9.76
N SER A 312 -2.85 5.33 9.05
CA SER A 312 -1.51 5.61 9.55
C SER A 312 -1.43 6.92 10.37
N PHE A 313 -0.59 6.87 11.40
CA PHE A 313 -0.24 7.80 12.46
C PHE A 313 0.00 9.29 12.13
N ARG A 314 0.16 9.69 10.86
CA ARG A 314 0.58 11.06 10.47
C ARG A 314 -0.54 12.08 10.22
N MET A 315 -1.82 11.73 10.37
CA MET A 315 -2.90 12.66 9.98
C MET A 315 -3.21 13.79 10.97
N LEU A 316 -2.63 13.81 12.17
CA LEU A 316 -3.02 14.80 13.19
C LEU A 316 -2.10 16.03 13.26
N VAL A 317 -0.85 15.96 12.80
CA VAL A 317 0.03 17.14 12.74
C VAL A 317 -0.37 18.09 11.60
N ASN A 318 -0.90 17.57 10.48
CA ASN A 318 -1.30 18.39 9.33
C ASN A 318 -2.70 19.03 9.45
N ALA A 319 -3.53 18.60 10.40
CA ALA A 319 -4.90 19.12 10.51
C ALA A 319 -4.93 20.55 11.07
N GLU A 320 -4.06 20.88 12.02
CA GLU A 320 -3.92 22.25 12.56
C GLU A 320 -3.21 23.19 11.57
N GLU A 321 -2.23 22.72 10.78
CA GLU A 321 -1.64 23.54 9.71
C GLU A 321 -2.64 23.86 8.58
N LEU A 322 -3.53 22.92 8.24
CA LEU A 322 -4.59 23.15 7.26
C LEU A 322 -5.71 24.05 7.79
N GLN A 323 -5.96 24.04 9.10
CA GLN A 323 -6.92 24.92 9.75
C GLN A 323 -6.38 26.34 9.92
N ASN A 324 -5.11 26.49 10.32
CA ASN A 324 -4.40 27.78 10.39
C ASN A 324 -4.22 28.43 9.00
N ARG A 325 -3.98 27.64 7.94
CA ARG A 325 -3.94 28.16 6.55
C ARG A 325 -5.32 28.60 6.05
N ARG A 326 -6.40 27.94 6.47
CA ARG A 326 -7.78 28.36 6.16
C ARG A 326 -8.18 29.65 6.89
N GLU A 327 -7.74 29.84 8.13
CA GLU A 327 -8.02 31.05 8.89
C GLU A 327 -7.21 32.25 8.41
N GLN A 328 -5.95 32.06 8.00
CA GLN A 328 -5.13 33.11 7.37
C GLN A 328 -5.67 33.54 5.99
N CYS A 329 -6.17 32.61 5.17
CA CYS A 329 -6.84 32.97 3.90
C CYS A 329 -8.17 33.71 4.10
N ASN A 330 -8.91 33.44 5.18
CA ASN A 330 -10.17 34.15 5.47
C ASN A 330 -9.97 35.54 6.08
N LEU A 331 -8.83 35.79 6.73
CA LEU A 331 -8.46 37.11 7.26
C LEU A 331 -7.92 38.05 6.17
N SER A 332 -7.30 37.53 5.10
CA SER A 332 -6.86 38.33 3.95
C SER A 332 -8.02 38.79 3.05
N PHE A 333 -9.16 38.09 3.05
CA PHE A 333 -10.34 38.46 2.25
C PHE A 333 -11.29 39.46 2.92
N ARG A 334 -11.05 39.85 4.19
CA ARG A 334 -11.89 40.82 4.92
C ARG A 334 -11.29 42.22 5.05
N LYS A 335 -10.12 42.49 4.44
CA LYS A 335 -9.46 43.81 4.49
C LYS A 335 -9.67 44.69 3.25
N ASP A 336 -10.32 44.18 2.20
CA ASP A 336 -10.55 44.92 0.95
C ASP A 336 -12.05 45.08 0.59
N THR A 337 -12.92 45.29 1.59
CA THR A 337 -14.30 45.79 1.39
C THR A 337 -14.63 46.94 2.31
#